data_AF-A0A0B7BH04-F1
#
_entry.id   AF-A0A0B7BH04-F1
#
_cell.length_a   1.000
_cell.length_b   1.000
_cell.length_c   1.000
_cell.angle_alpha   90.00
_cell.angle_beta   90.00
_cell.angle_gamma   90.00
#
_symmetry.space_group_name_H-M   'P 1'
#
loop_
_entity.id
_entity.type
_entity.pdbx_description
1 polymer ?
#
loop_
_entity_poly.entity_id
_entity_poly.type
_entity_poly.pdbx_seq_one_letter_code
_entity_poly.pdbx_strand_id
1 'polypeptide(L)'
;MVATARCFVQPQYKLPSFLRTILRDEYITWHKKKMEESNPFEEPPDMEGEQIVTLVNKAVTAITTRVQNLASFEGAESRVSTLVTAATNTDNLCRMDPAWHPWL
;
A
#
# COMPACT_ATOMS: atom_id res chain seq x y z
N MET A 1 -13.65 3.81 8.95
CA MET A 1 -12.21 3.44 8.84
C MET A 1 -11.79 2.41 9.87
N VAL A 2 -11.90 2.67 11.19
CA VAL A 2 -11.50 1.69 12.23
C VAL A 2 -12.28 0.37 12.14
N ALA A 3 -13.61 0.42 12.02
CA ALA A 3 -14.44 -0.78 11.89
C ALA A 3 -14.04 -1.64 10.67
N THR A 4 -13.85 -1.00 9.50
CA THR A 4 -13.38 -1.68 8.29
C THR A 4 -12.01 -2.32 8.46
N ALA A 5 -11.05 -1.62 9.08
CA ALA A 5 -9.73 -2.17 9.37
C ALA A 5 -9.81 -3.39 10.31
N ARG A 6 -10.69 -3.34 11.31
CA ARG A 6 -10.95 -4.48 12.21
C ARG A 6 -11.55 -5.67 11.48
N CYS A 7 -12.50 -5.46 10.57
CA CYS A 7 -13.04 -6.52 9.73
C CYS A 7 -11.97 -7.22 8.88
N PHE A 8 -10.88 -6.53 8.51
CA PHE A 8 -9.77 -7.16 7.80
C PHE A 8 -8.80 -7.93 8.72
N VAL A 9 -8.82 -7.68 10.04
CA VAL A 9 -7.90 -8.24 11.03
C VAL A 9 -8.53 -9.39 11.83
N GLN A 10 -9.83 -9.34 12.16
CA GLN A 10 -10.54 -10.32 12.99
C GLN A 10 -11.77 -10.90 12.27
N PRO A 11 -12.04 -12.23 12.28
CA PRO A 11 -11.19 -13.39 12.54
C PRO A 11 -10.72 -14.09 11.24
N GLN A 12 -9.41 -14.41 11.15
CA GLN A 12 -8.75 -15.24 10.12
C GLN A 12 -9.14 -14.98 8.64
N TYR A 13 -9.07 -13.72 8.19
CA TYR A 13 -9.18 -13.45 6.75
C TYR A 13 -7.89 -13.79 6.01
N LYS A 14 -8.05 -14.38 4.82
CA LYS A 14 -7.00 -14.69 3.84
C LYS A 14 -6.36 -13.42 3.22
N LEU A 15 -6.42 -12.27 3.91
CA LEU A 15 -5.90 -10.99 3.42
C LEU A 15 -4.44 -11.09 2.98
N PRO A 16 -3.51 -11.68 3.76
CA PRO A 16 -2.13 -11.86 3.29
C PRO A 16 -2.06 -12.72 2.02
N SER A 17 -2.92 -13.71 1.84
CA SER A 17 -2.96 -14.55 0.64
C SER A 17 -3.47 -13.79 -0.58
N PHE A 18 -4.55 -13.00 -0.43
CA PHE A 18 -5.05 -12.14 -1.50
C PHE A 18 -4.00 -11.10 -1.91
N LEU A 19 -3.36 -10.46 -0.93
CA LEU A 19 -2.29 -9.49 -1.18
C LEU A 19 -1.10 -10.12 -1.88
N ARG A 20 -0.69 -11.34 -1.53
CA ARG A 20 0.41 -12.04 -2.22
C ARG A 20 0.12 -12.24 -3.71
N THR A 21 -1.08 -12.68 -4.06
CA THR A 21 -1.46 -12.87 -5.46
C THR A 21 -1.47 -11.55 -6.21
N ILE A 22 -2.16 -10.53 -5.69
CA ILE A 22 -2.28 -9.23 -6.34
C ILE A 22 -0.90 -8.57 -6.50
N LEU A 23 -0.11 -8.53 -5.42
CA LEU A 23 1.19 -7.85 -5.46
C LEU A 23 2.20 -8.58 -6.34
N ARG A 24 2.12 -9.90 -6.46
CA ARG A 24 2.98 -10.65 -7.39
C ARG A 24 2.75 -10.17 -8.82
N ASP A 25 1.49 -10.08 -9.25
CA ASP A 25 1.14 -9.67 -10.60
C ASP A 25 1.51 -8.19 -10.85
N GLU A 26 1.30 -7.33 -9.85
CA GLU A 26 1.73 -5.93 -9.91
C GLU A 26 3.25 -5.78 -10.02
N TYR A 27 4.05 -6.54 -9.26
CA TYR A 27 5.51 -6.49 -9.36
C TYR A 27 6.03 -6.98 -10.71
N ILE A 28 5.44 -8.03 -11.27
CA ILE A 28 5.79 -8.52 -12.61
C ILE A 28 5.46 -7.45 -13.66
N THR A 29 4.26 -6.89 -13.58
CA THR A 29 3.80 -5.83 -14.52
C THR A 29 4.70 -4.59 -14.41
N TRP A 30 5.00 -4.15 -13.19
CA TRP A 30 5.89 -3.02 -12.95
C TRP A 30 7.31 -3.28 -13.46
N HIS A 31 7.84 -4.48 -13.25
CA HIS A 31 9.17 -4.86 -13.73
C HIS A 31 9.24 -4.82 -15.26
N LYS A 32 8.25 -5.41 -15.96
CA LYS A 32 8.19 -5.40 -17.42
C LYS A 32 8.12 -3.98 -17.97
N LYS A 33 7.22 -3.15 -17.43
CA LYS A 33 7.10 -1.74 -17.82
C LYS A 33 8.43 -0.98 -17.62
N LYS A 34 9.09 -1.18 -16.48
CA LYS A 34 10.37 -0.52 -16.19
C LYS A 34 11.48 -0.94 -17.16
N MET A 35 11.49 -2.20 -17.58
CA MET A 35 12.46 -2.70 -18.55
C MET A 35 12.16 -2.18 -19.96
N GLU A 36 10.90 -2.15 -20.38
CA GLU A 36 10.47 -1.55 -21.65
C GLU A 36 10.82 -0.06 -21.74
N GLU A 37 10.65 0.71 -20.66
CA GLU A 37 11.07 2.11 -20.59
C GLU A 37 12.59 2.28 -20.70
N SER A 38 13.37 1.28 -20.27
CA SER A 38 14.84 1.32 -20.32
C SER A 38 15.42 0.81 -21.64
N ASN A 39 14.81 -0.20 -22.26
CA ASN A 39 15.23 -0.77 -23.53
C ASN A 39 14.01 -1.19 -24.37
N PRO A 40 13.47 -0.28 -25.22
CA PRO A 40 12.20 -0.53 -25.93
C PRO A 40 12.24 -1.63 -27.00
N PHE A 41 13.43 -2.09 -27.37
CA PHE A 41 13.66 -2.97 -28.52
C PHE A 41 13.97 -4.43 -28.14
N GLU A 42 14.14 -4.72 -26.85
CA GLU A 42 14.41 -6.07 -26.36
C GLU A 42 13.25 -6.58 -25.52
N GLU A 43 12.98 -7.89 -25.58
CA GLU A 43 11.98 -8.51 -24.72
C GLU A 43 12.42 -8.42 -23.26
N PRO A 44 11.59 -7.87 -22.35
CA PRO A 44 12.02 -7.63 -20.98
C PRO A 44 12.29 -8.96 -20.27
N PRO A 45 13.46 -9.13 -19.63
CA PRO A 45 13.77 -10.35 -18.91
C PRO A 45 12.78 -10.55 -17.75
N ASP A 46 12.37 -11.79 -17.52
CA ASP A 46 11.54 -12.13 -16.38
C ASP A 46 12.31 -11.87 -15.07
N MET A 47 11.58 -11.35 -14.09
CA MET A 47 12.14 -11.08 -12.78
C MET A 47 12.42 -12.41 -12.04
N GLU A 48 13.55 -12.48 -11.35
CA GLU A 48 13.96 -13.69 -10.61
C GLU A 48 12.93 -14.07 -9.53
N GLY A 49 12.57 -15.37 -9.49
CA GLY A 49 11.51 -15.87 -8.61
C GLY A 49 11.76 -15.59 -7.12
N GLU A 50 12.99 -15.76 -6.63
CA GLU A 50 13.34 -15.47 -5.23
C GLU A 50 13.24 -13.98 -4.91
N GLN A 51 13.60 -13.12 -5.87
CA GLN A 51 13.48 -11.68 -5.74
C GLN A 51 12.01 -11.25 -5.65
N ILE A 52 11.13 -11.84 -6.49
CA ILE A 52 9.68 -11.59 -6.45
C ILE A 52 9.12 -11.97 -5.09
N VAL A 53 9.43 -13.17 -4.60
CA VAL A 53 8.95 -13.66 -3.31
C VAL A 53 9.37 -12.74 -2.17
N THR A 54 10.61 -12.24 -2.20
CA THR A 54 11.14 -11.33 -1.19
C THR A 54 10.42 -9.98 -1.19
N LEU A 55 10.25 -9.35 -2.36
CA LEU A 55 9.56 -8.06 -2.49
C LEU A 55 8.08 -8.16 -2.10
N VAL A 56 7.39 -9.21 -2.56
CA VAL A 56 5.98 -9.46 -2.23
C VAL A 56 5.81 -9.65 -0.73
N ASN A 57 6.61 -10.50 -0.09
CA ASN A 57 6.48 -10.75 1.36
C ASN A 57 6.76 -9.48 2.19
N LYS A 58 7.75 -8.67 1.78
CA LYS A 58 8.02 -7.37 2.42
C LYS A 58 6.83 -6.42 2.30
N ALA A 59 6.25 -6.30 1.10
CA ALA A 59 5.09 -5.43 0.87
C ALA A 59 3.84 -5.92 1.61
N VAL A 60 3.56 -7.22 1.59
CA VAL A 60 2.43 -7.83 2.33
C VAL A 60 2.56 -7.54 3.82
N THR A 61 3.77 -7.71 4.38
CA THR A 61 4.04 -7.42 5.79
C THR A 61 3.79 -5.94 6.09
N ALA A 62 4.35 -5.02 5.29
CA ALA A 62 4.16 -3.58 5.46
C ALA A 62 2.67 -3.17 5.40
N ILE A 63 1.90 -3.69 4.45
CA ILE A 63 0.46 -3.41 4.34
C ILE A 63 -0.31 -3.99 5.53
N THR A 64 -0.02 -5.24 5.90
CA THR A 64 -0.72 -5.92 7.01
C THR A 64 -0.45 -5.19 8.33
N THR A 65 0.79 -4.80 8.60
CA THR A 65 1.15 -3.99 9.77
C THR A 65 0.42 -2.63 9.78
N ARG A 66 0.31 -1.96 8.62
CA ARG A 66 -0.47 -0.71 8.51
C ARG A 66 -1.95 -0.93 8.81
N VAL A 67 -2.55 -1.99 8.30
CA VAL A 67 -3.96 -2.32 8.56
C VAL A 67 -4.19 -2.66 10.03
N GLN A 68 -3.30 -3.46 10.64
CA GLN A 68 -3.34 -3.78 12.07
C GLN A 68 -3.26 -2.52 12.94
N ASN A 69 -2.36 -1.59 12.59
CA ASN A 69 -2.22 -0.32 13.26
C ASN A 69 -3.50 0.55 13.19
N LEU A 70 -4.23 0.49 12.08
CA LEU A 70 -5.52 1.19 11.93
C LEU A 70 -6.67 0.49 12.67
N ALA A 71 -6.57 -0.82 12.88
CA ALA A 71 -7.57 -1.62 13.58
C ALA A 71 -7.47 -1.49 15.12
N SER A 72 -6.27 -1.16 15.63
CA SER A 72 -6.06 -0.88 17.05
C SER A 72 -6.84 0.37 17.48
N PHE A 73 -7.57 0.25 18.58
CA PHE A 73 -8.36 1.33 19.18
C PHE A 73 -8.31 1.13 20.69
N GLU A 74 -7.50 1.96 21.33
CA GLU A 74 -7.29 1.99 22.78
C GLU A 74 -8.10 3.17 23.35
N GLY A 75 -9.38 2.95 23.62
CA GLY A 75 -10.22 3.94 24.30
C GLY A 75 -10.53 5.18 23.45
N ALA A 76 -10.22 6.39 23.95
CA ALA A 76 -10.68 7.66 23.37
C ALA A 76 -9.89 8.12 22.14
N GLU A 77 -8.71 7.54 21.88
CA GLU A 77 -7.85 7.95 20.77
C GLU A 77 -7.72 6.84 19.72
N SER A 78 -7.89 7.22 18.46
CA SER A 78 -7.64 6.36 17.31
C SER A 78 -6.56 6.98 16.44
N ARG A 79 -5.63 6.17 15.93
CA ARG A 79 -4.68 6.60 14.88
C ARG A 79 -5.38 7.20 13.66
N VAL A 80 -6.62 6.79 13.39
CA VAL A 80 -7.45 7.38 12.34
C VAL A 80 -7.69 8.87 12.61
N SER A 81 -7.96 9.26 13.86
CA SER A 81 -8.16 10.66 14.23
C SER A 81 -6.91 11.49 13.95
N THR A 82 -5.74 10.99 14.37
CA THR A 82 -4.45 11.64 14.10
C THR A 82 -4.18 11.79 12.60
N LEU A 83 -4.51 10.77 11.80
CA LEU A 83 -4.35 10.83 10.34
C LEU A 83 -5.32 11.82 9.69
N VAL A 84 -6.56 11.93 10.18
CA VAL A 84 -7.53 12.92 9.70
C VAL A 84 -7.03 14.33 9.99
N THR A 85 -6.56 14.60 11.21
CA THR A 85 -5.98 15.90 11.57
C THR A 85 -4.76 16.24 10.71
N ALA A 86 -3.90 15.26 10.42
CA ALA A 86 -2.77 15.47 9.53
C ALA A 86 -3.20 15.75 8.08
N ALA A 87 -4.23 15.06 7.58
CA ALA A 87 -4.74 15.22 6.22
C ALA A 87 -5.47 16.55 6.01
N THR A 88 -6.11 17.10 7.04
CA THR A 88 -6.79 18.42 6.99
C THR A 88 -5.90 19.58 7.41
N ASN A 89 -4.64 19.33 7.79
CA ASN A 89 -3.69 20.37 8.16
C ASN A 89 -3.32 21.21 6.93
N THR A 90 -3.56 22.52 7.01
CA THR A 90 -3.25 23.50 5.96
C THR A 90 -1.79 23.48 5.51
N ASP A 91 -0.86 23.23 6.43
CA ASP A 91 0.58 23.14 6.14
C ASP A 91 0.94 21.86 5.34
N ASN A 92 0.17 20.79 5.51
CA ASN A 92 0.32 19.59 4.68
C ASN A 92 -0.37 19.78 3.32
N LEU A 93 -1.56 20.37 3.33
CA LEU A 93 -2.34 20.63 2.11
C LEU A 93 -1.61 21.57 1.15
N CYS A 94 -0.94 22.62 1.64
CA CYS A 94 -0.24 23.57 0.78
C CYS A 94 1.01 22.99 0.12
N ARG A 95 1.53 21.86 0.61
CA ARG A 95 2.66 21.12 0.00
C ARG A 95 2.22 20.07 -1.02
N MET A 96 0.92 19.87 -1.20
CA MET A 96 0.41 18.97 -2.24
C MET A 96 0.58 19.59 -3.63
N ASP A 97 0.69 18.74 -4.65
CA ASP A 97 0.70 19.19 -6.03
C ASP A 97 -0.62 19.93 -6.35
N PRO A 98 -0.57 21.17 -6.88
CA PRO A 98 -1.75 21.95 -7.20
C PRO A 98 -2.76 21.24 -8.12
N ALA A 99 -2.34 20.28 -8.94
CA ALA A 99 -3.24 19.50 -9.79
C ALA A 99 -4.27 18.68 -8.98
N TRP A 100 -4.04 18.47 -7.68
CA TRP A 100 -4.97 17.78 -6.77
C TRP A 100 -6.05 18.71 -6.18
N HIS A 101 -5.97 20.01 -6.44
CA HIS A 101 -6.92 21.02 -5.98
C HIS A 101 -7.18 20.98 -4.45
N PRO A 102 -6.14 21.04 -3.59
CA PRO A 102 -6.29 20.94 -2.13
C PRO A 102 -7.12 22.07 -1.47
N TRP A 103 -7.53 23.08 -2.25
CA TRP A 103 -8.34 24.23 -1.83
C TRP A 103 -9.84 24.07 -2.10
N LEU A 104 -10.27 23.01 -2.81
CA LEU A 104 -11.68 22.69 -3.06
C LEU A 104 -12.22 21.73 -1.99
#